data_AF-A0A9K3DH78-F1
#
_entry.id   AF-A0A9K3DH78-F1
#
_cell.length_a   1.000
_cell.length_b   1.000
_cell.length_c   1.000
_cell.angle_alpha   90.00
_cell.angle_beta   90.00
_cell.angle_gamma   90.00
#
_symmetry.space_group_name_H-M   'P 1'
#
loop_
_entity.id
_entity.type
_entity.pdbx_description
1 polymer ?
#
loop_
_entity_poly.entity_id
_entity_poly.type
_entity_poly.pdbx_seq_one_letter_code
_entity_poly.pdbx_strand_id
1 'polypeptide(L)' 'MKENKALSGELINVLREAGQNVPTNLLNFGTHVKKKESKLYGAHFKEISADAPKATKITFDSDNED' A
#
# COMPACT_ATOMS: atom_id res chain seq x y z
N MET A 1 -10.21 19.28 21.48
CA MET A 1 -9.11 18.77 20.62
C MET A 1 -9.58 17.49 19.97
N LYS A 2 -9.46 17.34 18.65
CA LYS A 2 -9.93 16.15 17.93
C LYS A 2 -8.81 15.10 18.02
N GLU A 3 -8.97 14.11 18.90
CA GLU A 3 -8.00 13.03 19.02
C GLU A 3 -8.07 12.16 17.75
N ASN A 4 -7.00 12.16 16.96
CA ASN A 4 -6.92 11.38 15.72
C ASN A 4 -6.67 9.88 16.03
N LYS A 5 -7.61 9.25 16.74
CA LYS A 5 -7.53 7.85 17.17
C LYS A 5 -7.29 6.88 16.01
N ALA A 6 -7.75 7.22 14.80
CA ALA A 6 -7.55 6.44 13.59
C ALA A 6 -6.08 6.39 13.11
N LEU A 7 -5.22 7.35 13.49
CA LEU A 7 -3.80 7.38 13.14
C LEU A 7 -2.93 6.54 14.09
N SER A 8 -3.49 6.08 15.21
CA SER A 8 -2.77 5.33 16.25
C SER A 8 -2.11 4.07 15.68
N GLY A 9 -2.81 3.34 14.81
CA GLY A 9 -2.26 2.14 14.18
C GLY A 9 -1.07 2.42 13.25
N GLU A 10 -1.12 3.50 12.46
CA GLU A 10 0.00 3.90 11.58
C GLU A 10 1.23 4.28 12.43
N LEU A 11 1.03 5.03 13.52
CA LEU A 11 2.11 5.41 14.43
C LEU A 11 2.76 4.19 15.11
N ILE A 12 1.95 3.20 15.53
CA ILE A 12 2.47 1.95 16.12
C ILE A 12 3.37 1.20 15.12
N ASN A 13 2.99 1.16 13.84
CA ASN A 13 3.79 0.50 12.81
C ASN A 13 5.14 1.21 12.60
N VAL A 14 5.14 2.54 12.50
CA VAL A 14 6.39 3.33 12.37
C VAL A 14 7.32 3.10 13.57
N LEU A 15 6.77 3.09 14.80
CA LEU A 15 7.57 2.83 16.00
C LEU A 15 8.19 1.44 16.00
N ARG A 16 7.44 0.42 15.54
CA ARG A 16 7.95 -0.96 15.40
C ARG A 16 9.05 -1.06 14.35
N GLU A 17 8.86 -0.45 13.18
CA GLU A 17 9.87 -0.41 12.11
C GLU A 17 11.14 0.33 12.56
N ALA A 18 10.99 1.38 13.36
CA ALA A 18 12.10 2.13 13.93
C ALA A 18 12.78 1.44 15.14
N GLY A 19 12.31 0.26 15.57
CA GLY A 19 12.83 -0.45 16.74
C GLY A 19 12.61 0.29 18.07
N GLN A 20 11.63 1.20 18.11
CA GLN A 20 11.30 1.98 19.30
C GLN A 20 10.24 1.28 20.16
N ASN A 21 10.27 1.59 21.46
CA ASN A 21 9.33 1.03 22.42
C ASN A 21 7.93 1.59 22.16
N VAL A 22 6.96 0.73 21.85
CA VAL A 22 5.56 1.15 21.63
C VAL A 22 4.89 1.41 22.98
N PRO A 23 4.40 2.64 23.24
CA PRO A 23 3.68 2.95 24.48
C PRO A 23 2.39 2.12 24.61
N THR A 24 2.09 1.60 25.80
CA THR A 24 0.88 0.79 26.06
C THR A 24 -0.41 1.57 25.83
N ASN A 25 -0.39 2.89 26.06
CA ASN A 25 -1.54 3.76 25.79
C ASN A 25 -1.97 3.74 24.32
N LEU A 26 -1.04 3.52 23.39
CA LEU A 26 -1.33 3.43 21.96
C LEU A 26 -2.08 2.14 21.59
N LEU A 27 -1.85 1.05 22.33
CA LEU A 27 -2.54 -0.23 22.12
C LEU A 27 -4.05 -0.12 22.40
N ASN A 28 -4.46 0.75 23.32
CA ASN A 28 -5.88 0.97 23.67
C ASN A 28 -6.72 1.54 22.53
N PHE A 29 -6.07 2.15 21.53
CA PHE A 29 -6.75 2.73 20.37
C PHE A 29 -6.94 1.74 19.21
N GLY A 30 -6.49 0.49 19.39
CA GLY A 30 -6.50 -0.55 18.37
C GLY A 30 -5.27 -0.48 17.47
N THR A 31 -4.70 -1.63 17.16
CA THR A 31 -3.48 -1.76 16.34
C THR A 31 -3.77 -1.90 14.84
N HIS A 32 -5.04 -2.01 14.47
CA HIS A 32 -5.41 -2.29 13.08
C HIS A 32 -5.37 -1.01 12.25
N VAL A 33 -4.66 -1.05 11.13
CA VAL A 33 -4.65 0.03 10.13
C VAL A 33 -5.52 -0.38 8.96
N LYS A 34 -6.53 0.42 8.63
CA LYS A 34 -7.29 0.22 7.40
C LYS A 34 -6.37 0.50 6.21
N LYS A 35 -6.20 -0.48 5.33
CA LYS A 35 -5.41 -0.34 4.10
C LYS A 35 -5.97 0.84 3.30
N LYS A 36 -5.21 1.92 3.18
CA LYS A 36 -5.60 3.06 2.34
C LYS A 36 -5.37 2.66 0.88
N GLU A 37 -6.35 2.96 0.04
CA GLU A 37 -6.19 2.78 -1.41
C GLU A 37 -5.05 3.65 -1.93
N SER A 38 -4.33 3.17 -2.94
CA SER A 38 -3.29 3.96 -3.58
C SER A 38 -3.94 5.20 -4.20
N LYS A 39 -3.38 6.39 -3.94
CA LYS A 39 -3.89 7.65 -4.53
C LYS A 39 -3.83 7.63 -6.06
N LEU A 40 -2.93 6.84 -6.64
CA LEU A 40 -2.68 6.79 -8.08
C LEU A 40 -3.49 5.68 -8.78
N TYR A 41 -3.79 4.58 -8.09
CA TYR A 41 -4.37 3.36 -8.69
C TYR A 41 -5.64 2.84 -7.99
N GLY A 42 -6.12 3.51 -6.94
CA GLY A 42 -7.35 3.18 -6.22
C GLY A 42 -7.36 1.76 -5.63
N ALA A 43 -8.55 1.17 -5.56
CA ALA A 43 -8.79 -0.19 -5.06
C ALA A 43 -8.12 -1.31 -5.87
N HIS A 44 -7.60 -1.02 -7.07
CA HIS A 44 -6.93 -2.01 -7.94
C HIS A 44 -5.42 -2.07 -7.74
N PHE A 45 -4.88 -1.45 -6.68
CA PHE A 45 -3.48 -1.56 -6.34
C PHE A 45 -3.09 -3.02 -6.06
N LYS A 46 -2.38 -3.63 -7.02
CA LYS A 46 -1.69 -4.90 -6.87
C LYS A 46 -0.21 -4.60 -6.76
N GLU A 47 0.41 -5.02 -5.66
CA GLU A 47 1.87 -5.17 -5.61
C GLU A 47 2.26 -6.20 -6.67
N ILE A 48 2.81 -5.72 -7.78
CA ILE A 48 3.43 -6.58 -8.77
C ILE A 48 4.68 -7.15 -8.11
N SER A 49 4.67 -8.46 -7.83
CA SER A 49 5.85 -9.20 -7.39
C SER A 49 6.98 -8.97 -8.40
N ALA A 50 8.24 -9.01 -7.96
CA ALA A 50 9.40 -8.90 -8.86
C ALA A 50 9.42 -9.97 -9.98
N ASP A 51 8.60 -11.00 -9.83
CA ASP A 51 8.38 -12.09 -10.79
C ASP A 51 7.22 -11.83 -11.77
N ALA A 52 6.70 -10.61 -11.83
CA ALA A 52 5.63 -10.25 -12.76
C ALA A 52 6.12 -10.38 -14.22
N PRO A 53 5.29 -10.95 -15.12
CA PRO A 53 5.68 -11.10 -16.52
C PRO A 53 5.98 -9.73 -17.15
N LYS A 54 7.12 -9.65 -17.84
CA LYS A 54 7.52 -8.43 -18.57
C LYS A 54 6.45 -8.06 -19.60
N ALA A 55 6.15 -6.77 -19.68
CA ALA A 55 5.27 -6.22 -20.70
C ALA A 55 5.80 -6.57 -22.09
N THR A 56 4.98 -7.25 -22.90
CA THR A 56 5.30 -7.53 -24.29
C THR A 56 4.75 -6.40 -25.17
N LYS A 57 5.62 -5.85 -26.03
CA LYS A 57 5.20 -4.89 -27.06
C LYS A 57 4.64 -5.68 -28.24
N ILE A 58 3.34 -5.56 -28.48
CA ILE A 58 2.72 -6.09 -29.70
C ILE A 58 2.88 -5.03 -30.78
N THR A 59 3.50 -5.40 -31.90
CA THR A 59 3.53 -4.57 -33.12
C THR A 59 2.54 -5.19 -34.08
N PHE A 60 1.52 -4.42 -34.46
CA PHE A 60 0.58 -4.83 -35.50
C PHE A 60 1.19 -4.40 -36.82
N ASP A 61 1.82 -5.32 -37.55
CA ASP A 61 2.14 -5.10 -38.96
C ASP A 61 0.83 -5.21 -39.74
N SER A 62 0.19 -4.06 -39.94
CA SER A 62 -0.89 -3.91 -40.90
C SER A 62 -0.28 -3.56 -42.26
N ASP A 63 0.44 -4.50 -42.86
CA ASP A 63 0.84 -4.41 -44.28
C ASP A 63 1.12 -5.82 -44.85
N ASN A 64 0.06 -6.57 -45.11
CA ASN A 64 0.12 -7.68 -46.06
C ASN A 64 -1.01 -7.45 -47.06
N GLU A 65 -0.63 -6.84 -48.19
CA GLU A 65 -1.40 -6.72 -49.42
C GLU A 65 -1.97 -8.09 -49.82
N ASP A 66 -3.30 -8.23 -49.80
CA ASP A 66 -4.10 -9.04 -50.72
C ASP A 66 -5.54 -8.48 -50.78
#